data_AF-A0A9X2VVZ3-F1
#
_entry.id   AF-A0A9X2VVZ3-F1
#
_cell.length_a   1.000
_cell.length_b   1.000
_cell.length_c   1.000
_cell.angle_alpha   90.00
_cell.angle_beta   90.00
_cell.angle_gamma   90.00
#
_symmetry.space_group_name_H-M   'P 1'
#
loop_
_entity.id
_entity.type
_entity.pdbx_description
1 polymer ?
#
loop_
_entity_poly.entity_id
_entity_poly.type
_entity_poly.pdbx_seq_one_letter_code
_entity_poly.pdbx_strand_id
1 'polypeptide(L)'
;AHCEQGLGVWSWASTDTEGDTDVVLACAGDVPTQETLATVEVLLGLVPDLRIRVVNVVDLARLAPAELHPHGISDKDYQEIFTATAPVVFAYHGYPWLIHRLTYRRPGHDRMHVHGFHENGTTTTPFDMCVLNEIDRYTLALAALERVPRVAGRIGHLRQHLRDRRTAHHNHIRRTGEDLPEIREWTWNR
;
A
#
# COMPACT_ATOMS: atom_id res chain seq x y z
N ALA A 1 11.06 -18.83 6.22
CA ALA A 1 11.90 -17.62 6.11
C ALA A 1 11.09 -16.35 6.36
N HIS A 2 10.31 -15.80 5.41
CA HIS A 2 9.58 -14.53 5.60
C HIS A 2 8.56 -14.55 6.75
N CYS A 3 7.63 -15.52 6.78
CA CYS A 3 6.62 -15.58 7.85
C CYS A 3 7.22 -15.74 9.25
N GLU A 4 8.38 -16.39 9.36
CA GLU A 4 9.13 -16.55 10.62
C GLU A 4 9.79 -15.24 11.05
N GLN A 5 10.27 -14.44 10.10
CA GLN A 5 10.75 -13.07 10.34
C GLN A 5 9.62 -12.08 10.65
N GLY A 6 8.37 -12.41 10.32
CA GLY A 6 7.19 -11.64 10.72
C GLY A 6 6.98 -10.34 9.94
N LEU A 7 8.02 -9.71 9.39
CA LEU A 7 7.91 -8.66 8.38
C LEU A 7 9.19 -8.62 7.53
N GLY A 8 9.10 -8.05 6.33
CA GLY A 8 10.28 -7.93 5.47
C GLY A 8 10.00 -7.34 4.10
N VAL A 9 11.08 -6.98 3.40
CA VAL A 9 11.04 -6.46 2.03
C VAL A 9 10.85 -7.61 1.05
N TRP A 10 9.93 -7.47 0.12
CA TRP A 10 9.75 -8.38 -1.01
C TRP A 10 10.51 -7.88 -2.22
N SER A 11 11.75 -8.35 -2.37
CA SER A 11 12.65 -7.95 -3.47
C SER A 11 12.06 -8.20 -4.86
N TRP A 12 11.35 -9.31 -5.05
CA TRP A 12 10.69 -9.67 -6.32
C TRP A 12 9.56 -8.69 -6.72
N ALA A 13 8.98 -7.99 -5.76
CA ALA A 13 7.94 -6.98 -5.99
C ALA A 13 8.49 -5.53 -5.96
N SER A 14 9.74 -5.34 -5.59
CA SER A 14 10.37 -4.02 -5.45
C SER A 14 11.11 -3.60 -6.74
N THR A 15 11.38 -2.30 -6.90
CA THR A 15 12.18 -1.68 -7.98
C THR A 15 13.29 -0.77 -7.46
N ASP A 16 13.42 -0.61 -6.13
CA ASP A 16 14.39 0.28 -5.50
C ASP A 16 15.77 -0.38 -5.27
N THR A 17 16.15 -1.37 -6.09
CA THR A 17 17.44 -2.07 -5.96
C THR A 17 18.64 -1.17 -6.27
N GLU A 18 18.44 -0.11 -7.05
CA GLU A 18 19.48 0.84 -7.43
C GLU A 18 19.08 2.28 -7.06
N GLY A 19 19.65 2.78 -5.97
CA GLY A 19 19.47 4.16 -5.50
C GLY A 19 18.35 4.35 -4.49
N ASP A 20 17.99 5.61 -4.24
CA ASP A 20 17.02 5.96 -3.21
C ASP A 20 15.59 5.52 -3.57
N THR A 21 14.87 5.00 -2.58
CA THR A 21 13.46 4.63 -2.67
C THR A 21 12.58 5.88 -2.84
N ASP A 22 11.72 5.91 -3.85
CA ASP A 22 10.73 6.99 -4.03
C ASP A 22 9.55 6.83 -3.07
N VAL A 23 9.09 5.59 -2.86
CA VAL A 23 7.95 5.26 -2.00
C VAL A 23 8.04 3.83 -1.48
N VAL A 24 7.63 3.63 -0.22
CA VAL A 24 7.41 2.31 0.35
C VAL A 24 5.92 1.98 0.30
N LEU A 25 5.57 0.84 -0.29
CA LEU A 25 4.26 0.24 -0.21
C LEU A 25 4.29 -0.91 0.81
N ALA A 26 3.68 -0.69 1.96
CA ALA A 26 3.61 -1.67 3.03
C ALA A 26 2.21 -2.30 3.09
N CYS A 27 2.11 -3.57 3.47
CA CYS A 27 0.83 -4.26 3.58
C CYS A 27 0.78 -5.25 4.74
N ALA A 28 -0.40 -5.40 5.35
CA ALA A 28 -0.70 -6.46 6.30
C ALA A 28 -2.15 -6.94 6.16
N GLY A 29 -2.30 -8.23 5.85
CA GLY A 29 -3.58 -8.87 5.49
C GLY A 29 -3.60 -9.34 4.04
N ASP A 30 -4.44 -10.31 3.73
CA ASP A 30 -4.58 -10.94 2.42
C ASP A 30 -5.05 -9.97 1.33
N VAL A 31 -6.23 -9.36 1.50
CA VAL A 31 -6.78 -8.38 0.56
C VAL A 31 -5.89 -7.13 0.44
N PRO A 32 -5.40 -6.50 1.53
CA PRO A 32 -4.43 -5.42 1.45
C PRO A 32 -3.15 -5.78 0.70
N THR A 33 -2.66 -7.02 0.84
CA THR A 33 -1.47 -7.49 0.11
C THR A 33 -1.75 -7.59 -1.38
N GLN A 34 -2.90 -8.15 -1.77
CA GLN A 34 -3.30 -8.23 -3.18
C GLN A 34 -3.39 -6.83 -3.82
N GLU A 35 -4.07 -5.89 -3.17
CA GLU A 35 -4.22 -4.53 -3.69
C GLU A 35 -2.89 -3.75 -3.69
N THR A 36 -2.01 -4.03 -2.73
CA THR A 36 -0.65 -3.45 -2.71
C THR A 36 0.19 -3.93 -3.88
N LEU A 37 0.15 -5.23 -4.20
CA LEU A 37 0.84 -5.76 -5.38
C LEU A 37 0.26 -5.17 -6.66
N ALA A 38 -1.07 -5.16 -6.82
CA ALA A 38 -1.68 -4.54 -7.98
C ALA A 38 -1.36 -3.03 -8.10
N THR A 39 -1.19 -2.33 -6.97
CA THR A 39 -0.73 -0.93 -6.93
C THR A 39 0.65 -0.77 -7.55
N VAL A 40 1.57 -1.73 -7.37
CA VAL A 40 2.89 -1.70 -8.00
C VAL A 40 2.75 -1.65 -9.52
N GLU A 41 1.95 -2.54 -10.12
CA GLU A 41 1.74 -2.57 -11.57
C GLU A 41 1.06 -1.30 -12.08
N VAL A 42 0.06 -0.78 -11.35
CA VAL A 42 -0.59 0.51 -11.69
C VAL A 42 0.43 1.65 -11.69
N LEU A 43 1.27 1.74 -10.66
CA LEU A 43 2.28 2.78 -10.55
C LEU A 43 3.32 2.70 -11.67
N LEU A 44 3.83 1.50 -11.97
CA LEU A 44 4.81 1.30 -13.04
C LEU A 44 4.21 1.52 -14.43
N GLY A 45 2.91 1.29 -14.62
CA GLY A 45 2.21 1.66 -15.85
C GLY A 45 2.13 3.19 -16.07
N LEU A 46 2.13 3.97 -14.98
CA LEU A 46 2.04 5.44 -15.02
C LEU A 46 3.40 6.12 -14.98
N VAL A 47 4.34 5.57 -14.21
CA VAL A 47 5.70 6.08 -13.97
C VAL A 47 6.65 4.88 -14.01
N PRO A 48 7.12 4.47 -15.20
CA PRO A 48 7.86 3.22 -15.38
C PRO A 48 9.18 3.11 -14.61
N ASP A 49 9.79 4.24 -14.28
CA ASP A 49 11.05 4.34 -13.54
C ASP A 49 10.84 4.59 -12.04
N LEU A 50 9.63 4.40 -11.50
CA LEU A 50 9.34 4.60 -10.07
C LEU A 50 10.07 3.55 -9.21
N ARG A 51 10.84 4.01 -8.21
CA ARG A 51 11.58 3.17 -7.27
C ARG A 51 10.71 2.86 -6.05
N ILE A 52 10.09 1.69 -6.08
CA ILE A 52 9.09 1.22 -5.13
C ILE A 52 9.73 0.14 -4.27
N ARG A 53 9.61 0.28 -2.96
CA ARG A 53 9.89 -0.80 -2.03
C ARG A 53 8.60 -1.44 -1.57
N VAL A 54 8.49 -2.77 -1.67
CA VAL A 54 7.33 -3.50 -1.15
C VAL A 54 7.68 -4.17 0.17
N VAL A 55 6.92 -3.88 1.22
CA VAL A 55 7.09 -4.47 2.55
C VAL A 55 5.83 -5.25 2.91
N ASN A 56 5.98 -6.53 3.25
CA ASN A 56 4.89 -7.33 3.77
C ASN A 56 5.07 -7.59 5.27
N VAL A 57 4.00 -7.42 6.02
CA VAL A 57 3.94 -7.59 7.47
C VAL A 57 2.93 -8.69 7.80
N VAL A 58 3.42 -9.73 8.48
CA VAL A 58 2.65 -10.89 8.96
C VAL A 58 2.40 -10.78 10.47
N ASP A 59 3.44 -10.43 11.23
CA ASP A 59 3.37 -10.19 12.67
C ASP A 59 3.42 -8.67 12.94
N LEU A 60 2.26 -8.08 13.22
CA LEU A 60 2.14 -6.65 13.51
C LEU A 60 2.96 -6.23 14.73
N ALA A 61 3.21 -7.13 15.68
CA ALA A 61 3.95 -6.79 16.88
C ALA A 61 5.42 -6.46 16.60
N ARG A 62 5.96 -6.90 15.46
CA ARG A 62 7.30 -6.52 14.98
C ARG A 62 7.40 -5.03 14.64
N LEU A 63 6.28 -4.34 14.34
CA LEU A 63 6.27 -2.89 14.10
C LEU A 63 6.58 -2.09 15.37
N ALA A 64 6.31 -2.63 16.56
CA ALA A 64 6.57 -1.95 17.84
C ALA A 64 8.07 -1.99 18.19
N PRO A 65 8.62 -0.96 18.88
CA PRO A 65 9.98 -0.99 19.42
C PRO A 65 10.24 -2.24 20.28
N ALA A 66 11.45 -2.78 20.21
CA ALA A 66 11.86 -3.98 20.96
C ALA A 66 11.71 -3.80 22.49
N GLU A 67 11.77 -2.56 22.99
CA GLU A 67 11.57 -2.25 24.41
C GLU A 67 10.09 -2.31 24.83
N LEU A 68 9.15 -2.22 23.87
CA LEU A 68 7.71 -2.20 24.14
C LEU A 68 7.03 -3.55 23.89
N HIS A 69 7.65 -4.45 23.11
CA HIS A 69 7.09 -5.77 22.84
C HIS A 69 8.19 -6.81 22.58
N PRO A 70 8.08 -8.07 23.08
CA PRO A 70 9.10 -9.11 22.88
C PRO A 70 9.39 -9.46 21.41
N HIS A 71 8.43 -9.24 20.52
CA HIS A 71 8.60 -9.44 19.07
C HIS A 71 9.06 -8.18 18.32
N GLY A 72 9.13 -7.04 19.02
CA GLY A 72 9.50 -5.77 18.43
C GLY A 72 10.92 -5.80 17.88
N ILE A 73 11.17 -5.08 16.80
CA ILE A 73 12.50 -4.97 16.18
C ILE A 73 13.22 -3.68 16.61
N SER A 74 14.53 -3.61 16.40
CA SER A 74 15.28 -2.38 16.68
C SER A 74 14.88 -1.26 15.71
N ASP A 75 15.08 0.00 16.12
CA ASP A 75 14.83 1.15 15.22
C ASP A 75 15.74 1.12 13.99
N LYS A 76 16.93 0.55 14.11
CA LYS A 76 17.84 0.33 13.00
C LYS A 76 17.23 -0.61 11.96
N ASP A 77 16.77 -1.80 12.38
CA ASP A 77 16.15 -2.77 11.48
C ASP A 77 14.87 -2.20 10.86
N TYR A 78 14.09 -1.45 11.66
CA TYR A 78 12.90 -0.76 11.16
C TYR A 78 13.23 0.24 10.04
N GLN A 79 14.26 1.07 10.21
CA GLN A 79 14.71 2.02 9.19
C GLN A 79 15.30 1.32 7.96
N GLU A 80 16.01 0.21 8.13
CA GLU A 80 16.50 -0.58 6.99
C GLU A 80 15.35 -1.11 6.12
N ILE A 81 14.18 -1.37 6.71
CA ILE A 81 13.01 -1.90 6.02
C ILE A 81 12.13 -0.78 5.47
N PHE A 82 11.73 0.20 6.29
CA PHE A 82 10.80 1.27 5.92
C PHE A 82 11.48 2.53 5.38
N THR A 83 12.82 2.53 5.32
CA THR A 83 13.66 3.68 4.95
C THR A 83 13.61 4.81 5.97
N ALA A 84 14.61 5.70 5.92
CA ALA A 84 14.68 6.87 6.78
C ALA A 84 14.04 8.13 6.17
N THR A 85 13.69 8.11 4.88
CA THR A 85 13.35 9.33 4.11
C THR A 85 12.14 9.18 3.21
N ALA A 86 11.87 7.99 2.66
CA ALA A 86 10.78 7.80 1.72
C ALA A 86 9.41 7.83 2.45
N PRO A 87 8.36 8.33 1.79
CA PRO A 87 6.99 8.16 2.28
C PRO A 87 6.59 6.69 2.30
N VAL A 88 5.74 6.32 3.28
CA VAL A 88 5.18 4.97 3.40
C VAL A 88 3.67 5.02 3.20
N VAL A 89 3.15 4.30 2.22
CA VAL A 89 1.72 4.00 2.08
C VAL A 89 1.50 2.59 2.61
N PHE A 90 0.72 2.46 3.68
CA PHE A 90 0.49 1.20 4.36
C PHE A 90 -0.96 0.76 4.19
N ALA A 91 -1.21 -0.35 3.49
CA ALA A 91 -2.53 -0.96 3.39
C ALA A 91 -2.73 -2.00 4.50
N TYR A 92 -3.77 -1.84 5.32
CA TYR A 92 -4.03 -2.67 6.49
C TYR A 92 -5.44 -3.26 6.49
N HIS A 93 -5.55 -4.52 6.92
CA HIS A 93 -6.83 -5.22 7.02
C HIS A 93 -7.78 -4.62 8.07
N GLY A 94 -7.23 -4.13 9.19
CA GLY A 94 -8.01 -3.57 10.29
C GLY A 94 -8.05 -2.05 10.29
N TYR A 95 -8.36 -1.47 11.46
CA TYR A 95 -8.38 -0.02 11.63
C TYR A 95 -6.97 0.59 11.56
N PRO A 96 -6.76 1.63 10.74
CA PRO A 96 -5.46 2.30 10.58
C PRO A 96 -4.79 2.75 11.89
N TRP A 97 -5.61 3.14 12.87
CA TRP A 97 -5.15 3.62 14.18
C TRP A 97 -4.24 2.64 14.92
N LEU A 98 -4.41 1.33 14.73
CA LEU A 98 -3.53 0.35 15.35
C LEU A 98 -2.09 0.47 14.83
N ILE A 99 -1.91 0.62 13.51
CA ILE A 99 -0.59 0.76 12.90
C ILE A 99 0.09 2.04 13.40
N HIS A 100 -0.65 3.16 13.45
CA HIS A 100 -0.14 4.41 14.03
C HIS A 100 0.25 4.25 15.50
N ARG A 101 -0.56 3.54 16.30
CA ARG A 101 -0.25 3.27 17.71
C ARG A 101 1.00 2.40 17.88
N LEU A 102 1.21 1.42 17.00
CA LEU A 102 2.40 0.56 17.05
C LEU A 102 3.67 1.31 16.63
N THR A 103 3.53 2.28 15.73
CA THR A 103 4.66 2.97 15.09
C THR A 103 4.92 4.39 15.60
N TYR A 104 4.12 4.94 16.52
CA TYR A 104 4.19 6.35 16.93
C TYR A 104 5.56 6.85 17.43
N ARG A 105 6.45 5.96 17.89
CA ARG A 105 7.82 6.28 18.32
C ARG A 105 8.90 5.88 17.33
N ARG A 106 8.51 5.26 16.22
CA ARG A 106 9.46 4.77 15.21
C ARG A 106 10.04 5.94 14.42
N PRO A 107 11.31 5.89 14.02
CA PRO A 107 11.84 6.86 13.09
C PRO A 107 11.02 6.88 11.78
N GLY A 108 10.62 8.07 11.32
CA GLY A 108 9.82 8.24 10.10
C GLY A 108 8.33 7.93 10.24
N HIS A 109 7.81 7.76 11.47
CA HIS A 109 6.38 7.51 11.70
C HIS A 109 5.45 8.60 11.13
N ASP A 110 5.94 9.83 11.02
CA ASP A 110 5.26 10.99 10.43
C ASP A 110 5.07 10.87 8.91
N ARG A 111 5.89 10.03 8.26
CA ARG A 111 5.80 9.71 6.83
C ARG A 111 4.93 8.48 6.54
N MET A 112 4.35 7.88 7.57
CA MET A 112 3.50 6.70 7.43
C MET A 112 2.04 7.11 7.25
N HIS A 113 1.46 6.67 6.15
CA HIS A 113 0.08 6.95 5.78
C HIS A 113 -0.66 5.63 5.63
N VAL A 114 -1.55 5.36 6.57
CA VAL A 114 -2.19 4.06 6.70
C VAL A 114 -3.60 4.13 6.14
N HIS A 115 -3.90 3.24 5.21
CA HIS A 115 -5.24 2.95 4.69
C HIS A 115 -5.71 1.64 5.29
N GLY A 116 -6.98 1.55 5.64
CA GLY A 116 -7.54 0.36 6.26
C GLY A 116 -9.05 0.45 6.40
N PHE A 117 -9.61 -0.39 7.24
CA PHE A 117 -11.05 -0.42 7.44
C PHE A 117 -11.57 0.88 8.09
N HIS A 118 -12.59 1.49 7.46
CA HIS A 118 -13.21 2.76 7.85
C HIS A 118 -14.71 2.64 8.14
N GLU A 119 -15.21 1.44 8.47
CA GLU A 119 -16.65 1.19 8.71
C GLU A 119 -17.57 1.41 7.51
N ASN A 120 -17.00 1.45 6.30
CA ASN A 120 -17.77 1.58 5.09
C ASN A 120 -17.99 0.21 4.46
N GLY A 121 -19.24 -0.20 4.34
CA GLY A 121 -19.58 -1.48 3.76
C GLY A 121 -21.06 -1.61 3.45
N THR A 122 -21.37 -2.38 2.41
CA THR A 122 -22.73 -2.77 2.05
C THR A 122 -22.68 -4.04 1.19
N THR A 123 -23.84 -4.57 0.81
CA THR A 123 -23.89 -5.66 -0.16
C THR A 123 -23.45 -5.13 -1.52
N THR A 124 -22.21 -5.44 -1.91
CA THR A 124 -21.58 -4.99 -3.16
C THR A 124 -20.51 -5.98 -3.62
N THR A 125 -19.78 -5.67 -4.68
CA THR A 125 -18.73 -6.53 -5.22
C THR A 125 -17.45 -6.51 -4.37
N PRO A 126 -16.59 -7.55 -4.44
CA PRO A 126 -15.38 -7.62 -3.62
C PRO A 126 -14.44 -6.42 -3.75
N PHE A 127 -14.18 -5.93 -4.97
CA PHE A 127 -13.32 -4.75 -5.14
C PHE A 127 -14.04 -3.45 -4.73
N ASP A 128 -15.36 -3.35 -4.89
CA ASP A 128 -16.10 -2.18 -4.39
C ASP A 128 -16.00 -2.06 -2.86
N MET A 129 -15.93 -3.17 -2.12
CA MET A 129 -15.62 -3.13 -0.68
C MET A 129 -14.25 -2.51 -0.39
N CYS A 130 -13.25 -2.73 -1.24
CA CYS A 130 -11.94 -2.10 -1.14
C CYS A 130 -12.02 -0.60 -1.45
N VAL A 131 -12.80 -0.24 -2.48
CA VAL A 131 -13.03 1.16 -2.91
C VAL A 131 -13.75 1.97 -1.82
N LEU A 132 -14.72 1.37 -1.12
CA LEU A 132 -15.45 2.00 -0.02
C LEU A 132 -14.58 2.29 1.20
N ASN A 133 -13.54 1.47 1.42
CA ASN A 133 -12.58 1.64 2.52
C ASN A 133 -11.28 2.31 2.07
N GLU A 134 -11.20 2.78 0.82
CA GLU A 134 -10.02 3.46 0.29
C GLU A 134 -8.72 2.63 0.37
N ILE A 135 -8.85 1.30 0.31
CA ILE A 135 -7.72 0.34 0.26
C ILE A 135 -7.53 -0.25 -1.15
N ASP A 136 -8.30 0.21 -2.14
CA ASP A 136 -8.18 -0.24 -3.52
C ASP A 136 -6.90 0.26 -4.19
N ARG A 137 -6.39 -0.50 -5.16
CA ARG A 137 -5.15 -0.19 -5.88
C ARG A 137 -5.07 1.20 -6.51
N TYR A 138 -6.20 1.79 -6.91
CA TYR A 138 -6.18 3.13 -7.52
C TYR A 138 -6.05 4.21 -6.46
N THR A 139 -6.71 4.04 -5.32
CA THR A 139 -6.57 4.94 -4.17
C THR A 139 -5.17 4.85 -3.56
N LEU A 140 -4.63 3.64 -3.39
CA LEU A 140 -3.25 3.45 -2.91
C LEU A 140 -2.21 4.03 -3.89
N ALA A 141 -2.39 3.85 -5.20
CA ALA A 141 -1.52 4.46 -6.21
C ALA A 141 -1.55 6.00 -6.14
N LEU A 142 -2.73 6.59 -5.97
CA LEU A 142 -2.85 8.04 -5.83
C LEU A 142 -2.15 8.52 -4.56
N ALA A 143 -2.35 7.83 -3.43
CA ALA A 143 -1.70 8.17 -2.17
C ALA A 143 -0.17 8.12 -2.28
N ALA A 144 0.38 7.14 -3.02
CA ALA A 144 1.81 7.07 -3.29
C ALA A 144 2.28 8.25 -4.14
N LEU A 145 1.64 8.50 -5.29
CA LEU A 145 2.06 9.54 -6.23
C LEU A 145 1.99 10.96 -5.64
N GLU A 146 1.00 11.25 -4.79
CA GLU A 146 0.87 12.56 -4.13
C GLU A 146 2.04 12.87 -3.18
N ARG A 147 2.80 11.85 -2.78
CA ARG A 147 3.91 11.96 -1.82
C ARG A 147 5.28 11.88 -2.47
N VAL A 148 5.36 11.58 -3.77
CA VAL A 148 6.61 11.49 -4.52
C VAL A 148 6.93 12.86 -5.15
N PRO A 149 7.97 13.59 -4.70
CA PRO A 149 8.19 14.97 -5.14
C PRO A 149 8.43 15.11 -6.65
N ARG A 150 9.13 14.15 -7.26
CA ARG A 150 9.49 14.21 -8.69
C ARG A 150 8.31 14.05 -9.66
N VAL A 151 7.13 13.62 -9.18
CA VAL A 151 5.90 13.54 -10.00
C VAL A 151 4.93 14.70 -9.75
N ALA A 152 5.26 15.62 -8.84
CA ALA A 152 4.38 16.73 -8.44
C ALA A 152 3.89 17.57 -9.63
N GLY A 153 4.75 17.83 -10.62
CA GLY A 153 4.37 18.58 -11.83
C GLY A 153 3.32 17.92 -12.71
N ARG A 154 3.09 16.60 -12.58
CA ARG A 154 2.11 15.81 -13.36
C ARG A 154 0.95 15.29 -12.52
N ILE A 155 0.91 15.61 -11.22
CA ILE A 155 -0.02 14.98 -10.27
C ILE A 155 -1.49 15.24 -10.62
N GLY A 156 -1.81 16.38 -11.24
CA GLY A 156 -3.18 16.69 -11.70
C GLY A 156 -3.71 15.67 -12.70
N HIS A 157 -2.91 15.34 -13.72
CA HIS A 157 -3.29 14.36 -14.75
C HIS A 157 -3.35 12.94 -14.19
N LEU A 158 -2.37 12.55 -13.37
CA LEU A 158 -2.33 11.22 -12.74
C LEU A 158 -3.53 11.01 -11.81
N ARG A 159 -3.89 12.03 -11.01
CA ARG A 159 -5.07 12.00 -10.16
C ARG A 159 -6.36 11.86 -10.95
N GLN A 160 -6.50 12.60 -12.05
CA GLN A 160 -7.69 12.48 -12.89
C GLN A 160 -7.81 11.08 -13.47
N HIS A 161 -6.71 10.53 -14.01
CA HIS A 161 -6.69 9.18 -14.56
C HIS A 161 -7.15 8.12 -13.55
N LEU A 162 -6.59 8.13 -12.34
CA LEU A 162 -6.95 7.15 -11.29
C LEU A 162 -8.41 7.32 -10.82
N ARG A 163 -8.92 8.57 -10.77
CA ARG A 163 -10.34 8.83 -10.48
C ARG A 163 -11.25 8.30 -11.58
N ASP A 164 -10.87 8.48 -12.84
CA ASP A 164 -11.64 7.97 -13.98
C ASP A 164 -11.75 6.44 -13.93
N ARG A 165 -10.68 5.74 -13.51
CA ARG A 165 -10.72 4.28 -13.28
C ARG A 165 -11.74 3.89 -12.21
N ARG A 166 -11.77 4.60 -11.08
CA ARG A 166 -12.78 4.36 -10.01
C ARG A 166 -14.20 4.69 -10.48
N THR A 167 -14.39 5.76 -11.24
CA THR A 167 -15.69 6.10 -11.83
C THR A 167 -16.15 5.05 -12.84
N ALA A 168 -15.25 4.54 -13.68
CA ALA A 168 -15.55 3.45 -14.62
C ALA A 168 -15.98 2.18 -13.88
N HIS A 169 -15.26 1.82 -12.81
CA HIS A 169 -15.61 0.69 -11.94
C HIS A 169 -16.99 0.88 -11.29
N HIS A 170 -17.24 2.03 -10.67
CA HIS A 170 -18.53 2.35 -10.05
C HIS A 170 -19.70 2.21 -11.03
N ASN A 171 -19.56 2.75 -12.24
CA ASN A 171 -20.58 2.64 -13.28
C ASN A 171 -20.76 1.20 -13.76
N HIS A 172 -19.68 0.43 -13.83
CA HIS A 172 -19.72 -0.97 -14.27
C HIS A 172 -20.46 -1.84 -13.27
N ILE A 173 -20.10 -1.82 -11.98
CA ILE A 173 -20.73 -2.69 -10.96
C ILE A 173 -22.24 -2.43 -10.83
N ARG A 174 -22.70 -1.19 -11.05
CA ARG A 174 -24.13 -0.84 -10.99
C ARG A 174 -24.89 -1.31 -12.22
N ARG A 175 -24.21 -1.49 -13.34
CA ARG A 175 -24.78 -2.00 -14.59
C ARG A 175 -24.77 -3.53 -14.65
N THR A 176 -23.72 -4.18 -14.14
CA THR A 176 -23.47 -5.61 -14.36
C THR A 176 -23.58 -6.46 -13.09
N GLY A 177 -23.41 -5.87 -11.91
CA GLY A 177 -23.31 -6.61 -10.65
C GLY A 177 -21.97 -7.33 -10.45
N GLU A 178 -20.99 -7.12 -11.33
CA GLU A 178 -19.68 -7.76 -11.27
C GLU A 178 -18.57 -6.70 -11.29
N ASP A 179 -17.41 -6.98 -10.71
CA ASP A 179 -16.23 -6.12 -10.85
C ASP A 179 -15.71 -6.10 -12.30
N LEU A 180 -14.96 -5.05 -12.65
CA LEU A 180 -14.34 -4.94 -13.98
C LEU A 180 -13.46 -6.18 -14.28
N PRO A 181 -13.43 -6.68 -15.54
CA PRO A 181 -12.62 -7.85 -15.90
C PRO A 181 -11.15 -7.73 -15.49
N GLU A 182 -10.55 -6.57 -15.74
CA GLU A 182 -9.17 -6.24 -15.33
C GLU A 182 -8.89 -6.34 -13.82
N ILE A 183 -9.91 -6.31 -12.97
CA ILE A 183 -9.79 -6.52 -11.52
C ILE A 183 -9.95 -7.99 -11.17
N ARG A 184 -10.94 -8.66 -11.77
CA ARG A 184 -11.28 -10.07 -11.50
C ARG A 184 -10.26 -11.05 -12.08
N GLU A 185 -9.77 -10.74 -13.26
CA GLU A 185 -8.83 -11.55 -14.04
C GLU A 185 -7.38 -11.14 -13.76
N TRP A 186 -7.18 -10.21 -12.82
CA TRP A 186 -5.85 -9.77 -12.44
C TRP A 186 -5.04 -10.93 -11.89
N THR A 187 -3.86 -11.12 -12.48
CA THR A 187 -2.79 -11.99 -11.99
C THR A 187 -1.53 -11.16 -11.88
N TRP A 188 -0.68 -11.49 -10.92
CA TRP A 188 0.64 -10.86 -10.84
C TRP A 188 1.46 -11.24 -12.08
N ASN A 189 1.76 -10.24 -12.91
CA ASN A 189 2.45 -10.40 -14.18
C ASN A 189 3.73 -9.58 -14.15
N ARG A 190 4.76 -10.13 -13.51
CA ARG A 190 6.09 -9.54 -13.49
C ARG A 190 7.16 -10.55 -13.86
#